data_AF-A0A293LDZ1-F1
#
_entry.id   AF-A0A293LDZ1-F1
#
_cell.length_a   1.000
_cell.length_b   1.000
_cell.length_c   1.000
_cell.angle_alpha   90.00
_cell.angle_beta   90.00
_cell.angle_gamma   90.00
#
_symmetry.space_group_name_H-M   'P 1'
#
loop_
_entity.id
_entity.type
_entity.pdbx_description
1 polymer ?
#
loop_
_entity_poly.entity_id
_entity_poly.type
_entity_poly.pdbx_seq_one_letter_code
_entity_poly.pdbx_strand_id
1 'polypeptide(L)'
;MACLGERYLATLASLSKVFTTWINFLHIKLKEMTAFPTVEQTPANLPRAFTKFQNTRLVLDATEVLVQRPSLLSAQRQTFSSYKHYNTYKVVVGCTPVGYISFVARLWGGSVSDVHIVEKSSLFDRLYAGDGIMVDKGFNFPRIPAGVDVYSPPFRVRGERQMSRNAVVKTREVAMQGFMLNGSSDE
;
A
#
# COMPACT_ATOMS: atom_id res chain seq x y z
N MET A 1 5.28 -7.12 -25.33
CA MET A 1 6.55 -7.78 -25.69
C MET A 1 6.62 -8.19 -27.17
N ALA A 2 5.58 -8.81 -27.77
CA ALA A 2 5.60 -9.18 -29.19
C ALA A 2 5.85 -8.00 -30.15
N CYS A 3 5.10 -6.89 -30.00
CA CYS A 3 5.30 -5.67 -30.81
C CYS A 3 6.69 -5.00 -30.61
N LEU A 4 7.33 -5.21 -29.45
CA LEU A 4 8.69 -4.72 -29.19
C LEU A 4 9.75 -5.58 -29.90
N GLY A 5 9.51 -6.89 -30.05
CA GLY A 5 10.40 -7.79 -30.78
C GLY A 5 10.48 -7.46 -32.27
N GLU A 6 9.33 -7.12 -32.87
CA GLU A 6 9.24 -6.67 -34.26
C GLU A 6 9.94 -5.32 -34.48
N ARG A 7 9.79 -4.37 -33.55
CA ARG A 7 10.38 -3.02 -33.65
C ARG A 7 11.90 -2.99 -33.46
N TYR A 8 12.44 -3.86 -32.62
CA TYR A 8 13.87 -3.86 -32.27
C TYR A 8 14.66 -5.03 -32.86
N LEU A 9 14.07 -5.82 -33.77
CA LEU A 9 14.66 -7.02 -34.37
C LEU A 9 15.26 -7.96 -33.30
N ALA A 10 14.57 -8.07 -32.16
CA ALA A 10 15.04 -8.79 -31.00
C ALA A 10 14.11 -9.96 -30.68
N THR A 11 14.69 -11.11 -30.30
CA THR A 11 13.88 -12.25 -29.88
C THR A 11 13.15 -11.94 -28.57
N LEU A 12 11.99 -12.58 -28.37
CA LEU A 12 11.23 -12.47 -27.13
C LEU A 12 12.08 -12.85 -25.90
N ALA A 13 12.97 -13.83 -26.05
CA ALA A 13 13.90 -14.25 -25.01
C ALA A 13 14.91 -13.16 -24.66
N SER A 14 15.49 -12.47 -25.66
CA SER A 14 16.41 -11.36 -25.44
C SER A 14 15.74 -10.19 -24.72
N LEU A 15 14.53 -9.81 -25.16
CA LEU A 15 13.75 -8.75 -24.51
C LEU A 15 13.37 -9.11 -23.07
N SER A 16 12.98 -10.36 -22.82
CA SER A 16 12.66 -10.85 -21.48
C SER A 16 13.85 -10.76 -20.54
N LYS A 17 15.06 -11.13 -21.01
CA LYS A 17 16.30 -11.01 -20.24
C LYS A 17 16.59 -9.55 -19.90
N VAL A 18 16.58 -8.66 -20.88
CA VAL A 18 16.84 -7.23 -20.67
C VAL A 18 15.87 -6.65 -19.65
N PHE A 19 14.57 -6.90 -19.83
CA PHE A 19 13.53 -6.42 -18.91
C PHE A 19 13.77 -6.94 -17.48
N THR A 20 13.99 -8.25 -17.33
CA THR A 20 14.24 -8.86 -16.01
C THR A 20 15.50 -8.31 -15.34
N THR A 21 16.58 -8.11 -16.11
CA THR A 21 17.82 -7.50 -15.60
C THR A 21 17.57 -6.09 -15.08
N TRP A 22 16.85 -5.25 -15.83
CA TRP A 22 16.55 -3.88 -15.40
C TRP A 22 15.63 -3.85 -14.18
N ILE A 23 14.60 -4.70 -14.11
CA ILE A 23 13.74 -4.80 -12.93
C ILE A 23 14.54 -5.21 -11.69
N ASN A 24 15.44 -6.19 -11.80
CA ASN A 24 16.30 -6.61 -10.70
C ASN A 24 17.28 -5.50 -10.28
N PHE A 25 17.87 -4.79 -11.24
CA PHE A 25 18.75 -3.66 -10.95
C PHE A 25 18.01 -2.53 -10.23
N LEU A 26 16.82 -2.14 -10.74
CA LEU A 26 15.97 -1.13 -10.12
C LEU A 26 15.54 -1.57 -8.72
N HIS A 27 15.20 -2.84 -8.51
CA HIS A 27 14.88 -3.34 -7.19
C HIS A 27 16.01 -3.11 -6.18
N ILE A 28 17.25 -3.43 -6.56
CA ILE A 28 18.42 -3.22 -5.70
C ILE A 28 18.58 -1.74 -5.38
N LYS A 29 18.54 -0.87 -6.40
CA LYS A 29 18.76 0.57 -6.22
C LYS A 29 17.64 1.29 -5.49
N LEU A 30 16.39 0.95 -5.76
CA LEU A 30 15.26 1.54 -5.04
C LEU A 30 15.21 1.07 -3.59
N LYS A 31 15.61 -0.19 -3.30
CA LYS A 31 15.68 -0.69 -1.93
C LYS A 31 16.75 0.03 -1.08
N GLU A 32 17.87 0.42 -1.68
CA GLU A 32 18.87 1.29 -1.03
C GLU A 32 18.28 2.67 -0.66
N MET A 33 17.27 3.13 -1.40
CA MET A 33 16.61 4.42 -1.19
C MET A 33 15.39 4.36 -0.26
N THR A 34 14.93 3.19 0.18
CA THR A 34 13.77 3.02 1.09
C THR A 34 14.22 2.88 2.54
N ALA A 35 14.57 4.01 3.16
CA ALA A 35 14.77 4.13 4.59
C ALA A 35 13.43 4.09 5.34
N PHE A 36 13.47 3.80 6.63
CA PHE A 36 12.29 3.74 7.49
C PHE A 36 12.44 4.68 8.68
N PRO A 37 12.34 6.00 8.43
CA PRO A 37 12.59 7.01 9.44
C PRO A 37 11.63 6.89 10.61
N THR A 38 12.07 7.32 11.80
CA THR A 38 11.17 7.59 12.92
C THR A 38 10.33 8.85 12.64
N VAL A 39 9.30 9.08 13.45
CA VAL A 39 8.51 10.32 13.38
C VAL A 39 9.41 11.56 13.54
N GLU A 40 10.38 11.50 14.46
CA GLU A 40 11.32 12.59 14.75
C GLU A 40 12.29 12.88 13.59
N GLN A 41 12.63 11.85 12.81
CA GLN A 41 13.48 11.97 11.62
C GLN A 41 12.71 12.48 10.38
N THR A 42 11.38 12.53 10.47
CA THR A 42 10.55 13.05 9.38
C THR A 42 10.57 14.59 9.44
N PRO A 43 10.66 15.30 8.29
CA PRO A 43 10.76 16.76 8.28
C PRO A 43 9.64 17.43 9.08
N ALA A 44 9.98 18.49 9.82
CA ALA A 44 9.05 19.25 10.66
C ALA A 44 7.87 19.88 9.89
N ASN A 45 8.00 20.02 8.57
CA ASN A 45 6.96 20.54 7.68
C ASN A 45 5.90 19.47 7.36
N LEU A 46 5.27 18.91 8.38
CA LEU A 46 4.11 18.03 8.19
C LEU A 46 3.00 18.79 7.44
N PRO A 47 2.35 18.16 6.44
CA PRO A 47 1.20 18.76 5.80
C PRO A 47 0.13 19.08 6.85
N ARG A 48 -0.59 20.20 6.68
CA ARG A 48 -1.64 20.65 7.61
C ARG A 48 -2.66 19.57 7.94
N ALA A 49 -2.87 18.65 6.99
CA ALA A 49 -3.75 17.51 7.15
C ALA A 49 -3.34 16.61 8.33
N PHE A 50 -2.05 16.41 8.59
CA PHE A 50 -1.55 15.55 9.67
C PHE A 50 -1.41 16.25 11.03
N THR A 51 -1.88 17.48 11.18
CA THR A 51 -1.77 18.25 12.44
C THR A 51 -2.42 17.57 13.64
N LYS A 52 -3.48 16.77 13.42
CA LYS A 52 -4.15 15.96 14.45
C LYS A 52 -3.56 14.55 14.63
N PHE A 53 -2.62 14.16 13.77
CA PHE A 53 -2.06 12.81 13.66
C PHE A 53 -0.53 12.90 13.56
N GLN A 54 0.09 13.71 14.42
CA GLN A 54 1.50 14.11 14.30
C GLN A 54 2.47 12.94 14.50
N ASN A 55 2.05 11.92 15.24
CA ASN A 55 2.79 10.67 15.42
C ASN A 55 2.61 9.69 14.25
N THR A 56 1.92 10.07 13.16
CA THR A 56 1.78 9.19 11.99
C THR A 56 3.15 8.96 11.37
N ARG A 57 3.62 7.72 11.44
CA ARG A 57 4.86 7.30 10.79
C ARG A 57 4.60 6.88 9.35
N LEU A 58 3.48 6.20 9.10
CA LEU A 58 3.10 5.72 7.78
C LEU A 58 1.60 5.85 7.52
N VAL A 59 1.28 6.14 6.27
CA VAL A 59 -0.01 5.91 5.63
C VAL A 59 0.14 4.65 4.78
N LEU A 60 -0.63 3.61 5.08
CA LEU A 60 -0.60 2.35 4.35
C LEU A 60 -1.74 2.31 3.33
N ASP A 61 -1.40 1.89 2.12
CA ASP A 61 -2.37 1.61 1.07
C ASP A 61 -2.01 0.33 0.31
N ALA A 62 -3.03 -0.37 -0.18
CA ALA A 62 -2.86 -1.58 -0.98
C ALA A 62 -2.92 -1.24 -2.47
N THR A 63 -1.83 -1.49 -3.18
CA THR A 63 -1.77 -1.34 -4.64
C THR A 63 -1.92 -2.70 -5.31
N GLU A 64 -2.76 -2.76 -6.34
CA GLU A 64 -2.94 -3.95 -7.17
C GLU A 64 -2.46 -3.71 -8.60
N VAL A 65 -1.63 -4.62 -9.11
CA VAL A 65 -1.12 -4.63 -10.48
C VAL A 65 -1.84 -5.73 -11.25
N LEU A 66 -2.53 -5.36 -12.32
CA LEU A 66 -3.18 -6.33 -13.21
C LEU A 66 -2.14 -7.21 -13.90
N VAL A 67 -2.45 -8.50 -14.01
CA VAL A 67 -1.63 -9.45 -14.74
C VAL A 67 -2.45 -10.24 -15.74
N GLN A 68 -1.76 -10.80 -16.73
CA GLN A 68 -2.37 -11.77 -17.62
C GLN A 68 -2.90 -12.96 -16.79
N ARG A 69 -4.11 -13.41 -17.14
CA ARG A 69 -4.73 -14.59 -16.55
C ARG A 69 -3.76 -15.78 -16.62
N PRO A 70 -3.36 -16.36 -15.47
CA PRO A 70 -2.50 -17.54 -15.46
C PRO A 70 -3.18 -18.72 -16.15
N SER A 71 -2.40 -19.54 -16.85
CA SER A 71 -2.90 -20.78 -17.48
C SER A 71 -3.28 -21.84 -16.44
N LEU A 72 -2.55 -21.88 -15.32
CA LEU A 72 -2.80 -22.82 -14.23
C LEU A 72 -3.96 -22.34 -13.35
N LEU A 73 -4.98 -23.18 -13.17
CA LEU A 73 -6.18 -22.83 -12.41
C LEU A 73 -5.90 -22.47 -10.94
N SER A 74 -4.94 -23.14 -10.28
CA SER A 74 -4.56 -22.81 -8.91
C SER A 74 -3.93 -21.42 -8.82
N ALA A 75 -3.00 -21.10 -9.72
CA ALA A 75 -2.41 -19.76 -9.82
C ALA A 75 -3.45 -18.70 -10.18
N GLN A 76 -4.40 -19.03 -11.05
CA GLN A 76 -5.52 -18.15 -11.37
C GLN A 76 -6.35 -17.84 -10.13
N ARG A 77 -6.70 -18.85 -9.31
CA ARG A 77 -7.46 -18.64 -8.06
C ARG A 77 -6.70 -17.78 -7.06
N GLN A 78 -5.39 -18.02 -6.88
CA GLN A 78 -4.56 -17.27 -5.94
C GLN A 78 -4.32 -15.82 -6.35
N THR A 79 -4.33 -15.53 -7.65
CA THR A 79 -4.13 -14.16 -8.16
C THR A 79 -5.45 -13.45 -8.42
N PHE A 80 -6.61 -14.10 -8.31
CA PHE A 80 -7.88 -13.45 -8.61
C PHE A 80 -8.28 -12.49 -7.48
N SER A 81 -8.34 -11.20 -7.81
CA SER A 81 -8.89 -10.16 -6.94
C SER A 81 -10.39 -10.08 -7.16
N SER A 82 -11.15 -10.40 -6.11
CA SER A 82 -12.61 -10.24 -6.12
C SER A 82 -13.02 -8.77 -6.24
N TYR A 83 -12.19 -7.85 -5.76
CA TYR A 83 -12.43 -6.42 -5.81
C TYR A 83 -12.23 -5.85 -7.23
N LYS A 84 -11.13 -6.22 -7.89
CA LYS A 84 -10.85 -5.77 -9.27
C LYS A 84 -11.52 -6.62 -10.34
N HIS A 85 -12.07 -7.78 -9.98
CA HIS A 85 -12.62 -8.77 -10.91
C HIS A 85 -11.62 -9.28 -11.97
N TYR A 86 -10.32 -9.23 -11.67
CA TYR A 86 -9.24 -9.67 -12.54
C TYR A 86 -8.13 -10.38 -11.76
N ASN A 87 -7.23 -11.04 -12.49
CA ASN A 87 -5.99 -11.56 -11.92
C ASN A 87 -5.04 -10.39 -11.66
N THR A 88 -4.64 -10.23 -10.40
CA THR A 88 -3.73 -9.19 -9.93
C THR A 88 -2.65 -9.77 -9.03
N TYR A 89 -1.54 -9.06 -8.93
CA TYR A 89 -0.69 -9.12 -7.75
C TYR A 89 -0.94 -7.88 -6.89
N LYS A 90 -0.83 -8.04 -5.59
CA LYS A 90 -1.12 -7.03 -4.59
C LYS A 90 0.09 -6.80 -3.70
N VAL A 91 0.34 -5.55 -3.35
CA VAL A 91 1.36 -5.15 -2.37
C VAL A 91 0.80 -4.04 -1.49
N VAL A 92 1.16 -4.06 -0.20
CA VAL A 92 0.90 -2.93 0.69
C VAL A 92 2.13 -2.03 0.68
N VAL A 93 1.93 -0.75 0.39
CA VAL A 93 2.94 0.29 0.40
C VAL A 93 2.67 1.23 1.57
N GLY A 94 3.72 1.64 2.27
CA GLY A 94 3.65 2.62 3.34
C GLY A 94 4.44 3.87 2.98
N CYS A 95 3.75 4.99 2.97
CA CYS A 95 4.32 6.31 2.73
C CYS A 95 4.35 7.11 4.04
N THR A 96 5.41 7.86 4.28
CA THR A 96 5.42 8.86 5.35
C THR A 96 4.40 9.97 5.06
N PRO A 97 4.00 10.77 6.06
CA PRO A 97 3.11 11.92 5.85
C PRO A 97 3.59 12.94 4.80
N VAL A 98 4.88 12.96 4.49
CA VAL A 98 5.48 13.83 3.47
C VAL A 98 5.56 13.20 2.07
N GLY A 99 4.96 12.02 1.87
CA GLY A 99 4.90 11.33 0.58
C GLY A 99 6.10 10.46 0.25
N TYR A 100 7.06 10.31 1.17
CA TYR A 100 8.21 9.44 0.96
C TYR A 100 7.85 7.97 1.21
N ILE A 101 8.10 7.09 0.22
CA ILE A 101 7.88 5.65 0.34
C ILE A 101 8.93 5.05 1.28
N SER A 102 8.45 4.57 2.42
CA SER A 102 9.29 4.07 3.53
C SER A 102 9.11 2.56 3.75
N PHE A 103 8.01 2.00 3.24
CA PHE A 103 7.70 0.59 3.40
C PHE A 103 7.09 0.01 2.13
N VAL A 104 7.56 -1.18 1.74
CA VAL A 104 6.97 -1.97 0.66
C VAL A 104 6.93 -3.42 1.15
N ALA A 105 5.73 -3.97 1.30
CA ALA A 105 5.56 -5.36 1.70
C ALA A 105 6.01 -6.31 0.58
N ARG A 106 6.14 -7.60 0.92
CA ARG A 106 6.30 -8.65 -0.11
C ARG A 106 5.07 -8.65 -1.01
N LEU A 107 5.26 -8.97 -2.30
CA LEU A 107 4.18 -9.12 -3.28
C LEU A 107 3.37 -10.40 -3.01
N TRP A 108 2.05 -10.30 -3.08
CA TRP A 108 1.10 -11.40 -2.89
C TRP A 108 0.12 -11.50 -4.05
N GLY A 109 -0.54 -12.65 -4.22
CA GLY A 109 -1.65 -12.77 -5.18
C GLY A 109 -2.85 -11.91 -4.76
N GLY A 110 -3.62 -11.43 -5.75
CA GLY A 110 -4.77 -10.54 -5.54
C GLY A 110 -5.86 -11.06 -4.60
N SER A 111 -5.92 -12.38 -4.37
CA SER A 111 -6.92 -12.98 -3.46
C SER A 111 -6.58 -12.78 -1.98
N VAL A 112 -5.38 -12.31 -1.65
CA VAL A 112 -4.92 -12.14 -0.26
C VAL A 112 -5.43 -10.81 0.31
N SER A 113 -5.87 -10.82 1.56
CA SER A 113 -6.35 -9.62 2.26
C SER A 113 -5.20 -8.71 2.67
N ASP A 114 -5.45 -7.40 2.67
CA ASP A 114 -4.41 -6.40 2.95
C ASP A 114 -3.90 -6.52 4.39
N VAL A 115 -4.79 -6.85 5.32
CA VAL A 115 -4.46 -7.19 6.72
C VAL A 115 -3.45 -8.34 6.78
N HIS A 116 -3.69 -9.43 6.03
CA HIS A 116 -2.78 -10.58 6.04
C HIS A 116 -1.39 -10.21 5.51
N ILE A 117 -1.34 -9.35 4.49
CA ILE A 117 -0.06 -8.87 3.93
C ILE A 117 0.74 -8.12 5.00
N VAL A 118 0.09 -7.25 5.77
CA VAL A 118 0.74 -6.50 6.86
C VAL A 118 1.14 -7.43 8.01
N GLU A 119 0.27 -8.36 8.43
CA GLU A 119 0.59 -9.32 9.50
C GLU A 119 1.77 -10.24 9.18
N LYS A 120 1.91 -10.62 7.90
CA LYS A 120 3.03 -11.44 7.42
C LYS A 120 4.26 -10.61 7.05
N SER A 121 4.17 -9.29 7.14
CA SER A 121 5.30 -8.39 7.00
C SER A 121 5.99 -8.15 8.33
N SER A 122 7.19 -7.61 8.29
CA SER A 122 7.92 -7.14 9.47
C SER A 122 7.51 -5.71 9.87
N LEU A 123 6.35 -5.20 9.44
CA LEU A 123 5.96 -3.82 9.73
C LEU A 123 5.82 -3.59 11.24
N PHE A 124 5.07 -4.44 11.92
CA PHE A 124 4.80 -4.28 13.36
C PHE A 124 6.05 -4.41 14.23
N ASP A 125 7.06 -5.16 13.78
CA ASP A 125 8.35 -5.29 14.47
C ASP A 125 9.20 -4.02 14.41
N ARG A 126 8.85 -3.08 13.51
CA ARG A 126 9.60 -1.84 13.27
C ARG A 126 8.95 -0.61 13.91
N LEU A 127 7.73 -0.76 14.43
CA LEU A 127 7.00 0.31 15.11
C LEU A 127 7.33 0.32 16.60
N TYR A 128 7.40 1.51 17.17
CA TYR A 128 7.63 1.73 18.58
C TYR A 128 6.37 2.26 19.28
N ALA A 129 6.31 2.12 20.60
CA ALA A 129 5.25 2.74 21.38
C ALA A 129 5.28 4.28 21.15
N GLY A 130 4.12 4.86 20.85
CA GLY A 130 3.97 6.25 20.43
C GLY A 130 3.82 6.42 18.92
N ASP A 131 4.26 5.45 18.09
CA ASP A 131 4.08 5.53 16.64
C ASP A 131 2.60 5.35 16.26
N GLY A 132 2.15 6.08 15.24
CA GLY A 132 0.86 5.92 14.61
C GLY A 132 0.99 5.40 13.17
N ILE A 133 0.07 4.54 12.76
CA ILE A 133 -0.14 4.20 11.35
C ILE A 133 -1.54 4.62 10.91
N MET A 134 -1.64 5.17 9.72
CA MET A 134 -2.90 5.54 9.09
C MET A 134 -3.23 4.54 8.00
N VAL A 135 -4.47 4.04 7.97
CA VAL A 135 -4.89 2.96 7.08
C VAL A 135 -6.30 3.21 6.56
N ASP A 136 -6.61 2.66 5.38
CA ASP A 136 -7.99 2.66 4.90
C ASP A 136 -8.90 1.72 5.74
N LYS A 137 -10.21 1.88 5.62
CA LYS A 137 -11.24 1.11 6.35
C LYS A 137 -11.10 -0.41 6.20
N GLY A 138 -10.47 -0.90 5.12
CA GLY A 138 -10.25 -2.32 4.88
C GLY A 138 -9.26 -2.98 5.84
N PHE A 139 -8.45 -2.20 6.57
CA PHE A 139 -7.39 -2.70 7.45
C PHE A 139 -7.87 -2.88 8.89
N ASN A 140 -8.58 -3.97 9.16
CA ASN A 140 -8.97 -4.35 10.51
C ASN A 140 -7.97 -5.35 11.11
N PHE A 141 -6.96 -4.86 11.83
CA PHE A 141 -5.92 -5.69 12.44
C PHE A 141 -6.43 -6.39 13.71
N PRO A 142 -6.30 -7.72 13.85
CA PRO A 142 -6.75 -8.44 15.04
C PRO A 142 -5.84 -8.20 16.24
N ARG A 143 -4.57 -7.84 16.00
CA ARG A 143 -3.60 -7.50 17.06
C ARG A 143 -2.72 -6.36 16.60
N ILE A 144 -2.59 -5.35 17.44
CA ILE A 144 -1.72 -4.18 17.25
C ILE A 144 -0.69 -4.19 18.38
N PRO A 145 0.59 -3.84 18.12
CA PRO A 145 1.59 -3.70 19.18
C PRO A 145 1.15 -2.70 20.26
N ALA A 146 1.53 -2.96 21.51
CA ALA A 146 1.16 -2.08 22.61
C ALA A 146 1.74 -0.68 22.42
N GLY A 147 0.89 0.34 22.55
CA GLY A 147 1.27 1.74 22.38
C GLY A 147 1.38 2.22 20.94
N VAL A 148 1.03 1.41 19.94
CA VAL A 148 0.92 1.86 18.54
C VAL A 148 -0.52 2.30 18.25
N ASP A 149 -0.67 3.49 17.68
CA ASP A 149 -1.96 4.01 17.25
C ASP A 149 -2.31 3.54 15.83
N VAL A 150 -3.58 3.22 15.60
CA VAL A 150 -4.11 2.95 14.25
C VAL A 150 -5.21 3.95 13.93
N TYR A 151 -4.94 4.84 12.98
CA TYR A 151 -5.88 5.82 12.47
C TYR A 151 -6.59 5.26 11.24
N SER A 152 -7.87 4.94 11.37
CA SER A 152 -8.72 4.55 10.26
C SER A 152 -9.99 5.40 10.23
N PRO A 153 -10.60 5.62 9.06
CA PRO A 153 -11.92 6.24 9.01
C PRO A 153 -12.94 5.38 9.81
N PRO A 154 -13.93 5.97 10.50
CA PRO A 154 -14.82 5.21 11.37
C PRO A 154 -15.70 4.22 10.60
N PHE A 155 -15.96 3.08 11.23
CA PHE A 155 -16.94 2.09 10.77
C PHE A 155 -18.36 2.62 10.97
N ARG A 156 -19.28 2.27 10.06
CA ARG A 156 -20.72 2.50 10.27
C ARG A 156 -21.21 1.46 11.28
N VAL A 157 -21.78 1.91 12.40
CA VAL A 157 -22.35 1.01 13.42
C VAL A 157 -23.53 0.25 12.81
N ARG A 158 -23.55 -1.08 12.98
CA ARG A 158 -24.61 -1.95 12.44
C ARG A 158 -25.94 -1.57 13.10
N GLY A 159 -26.87 -1.00 12.33
CA GLY A 159 -28.18 -0.54 12.79
C GLY A 159 -28.46 0.95 12.58
N GLU A 160 -27.44 1.77 12.30
CA GLU A 160 -27.64 3.21 12.03
C GLU A 160 -27.88 3.48 10.53
N ARG A 161 -28.93 4.26 10.21
CA ARG A 161 -29.23 4.69 8.82
C ARG A 161 -28.15 5.64 8.25
N GLN A 162 -27.47 6.41 9.10
CA GLN A 162 -26.38 7.35 8.74
C GLN A 162 -25.37 7.47 9.89
N MET A 163 -24.09 7.74 9.58
CA MET A 163 -23.06 8.05 10.57
C MET A 163 -23.35 9.39 11.28
N SER A 164 -23.02 9.48 12.57
CA SER A 164 -23.15 10.74 13.33
C SER A 164 -22.29 11.86 12.72
N ARG A 165 -22.70 13.13 12.86
CA ARG A 165 -21.96 14.29 12.31
C ARG A 165 -20.47 14.29 12.68
N ASN A 166 -20.12 13.91 13.91
CA ASN A 166 -18.72 13.83 14.36
C ASN A 166 -17.96 12.68 13.71
N ALA A 167 -18.61 11.53 13.47
CA ALA A 167 -18.02 10.44 12.71
C ALA A 167 -17.87 10.81 11.23
N VAL A 168 -18.77 11.59 10.64
CA VAL A 168 -18.65 12.11 9.27
C VAL A 168 -17.47 13.09 9.15
N VAL A 169 -17.28 13.99 10.12
CA VAL A 169 -16.12 14.90 10.13
C VAL A 169 -14.80 14.14 10.26
N LYS A 170 -14.71 13.19 11.21
CA LYS A 170 -13.53 12.29 11.32
C LYS A 170 -13.30 11.46 10.05
N THR A 171 -14.37 10.98 9.40
CA THR A 171 -14.30 10.28 8.10
C THR A 171 -13.71 11.18 7.03
N ARG A 172 -14.18 12.43 6.95
CA ARG A 172 -13.75 13.38 5.92
C ARG A 172 -12.29 13.78 6.12
N GLU A 173 -11.85 13.95 7.35
CA GLU A 173 -10.46 14.27 7.68
C GLU A 173 -9.51 13.14 7.26
N VAL A 174 -9.78 11.90 7.64
CA VAL A 174 -8.93 10.74 7.29
C VAL A 174 -9.02 10.39 5.80
N ALA A 175 -10.20 10.49 5.19
CA ALA A 175 -10.38 10.22 3.75
C ALA A 175 -9.75 11.28 2.86
N MET A 176 -9.80 12.57 3.22
CA MET A 176 -9.11 13.64 2.47
C MET A 176 -7.59 13.49 2.51
N GLN A 177 -7.04 12.94 3.59
CA GLN A 177 -5.60 12.69 3.74
C GLN A 177 -5.10 11.57 2.82
N GLY A 178 -5.81 10.44 2.78
CA GLY A 178 -5.53 9.37 1.81
C GLY A 178 -5.74 9.83 0.36
N PHE A 179 -6.75 10.67 0.10
CA PHE A 179 -7.02 11.21 -1.23
C PHE A 179 -5.92 12.18 -1.73
N MET A 180 -5.27 12.97 -0.87
CA MET A 180 -4.17 13.84 -1.29
C MET A 180 -2.90 13.07 -1.71
N LEU A 181 -2.73 11.82 -1.26
CA LEU A 181 -1.63 10.95 -1.70
C LEU A 181 -2.00 10.13 -2.94
N ASN A 182 -3.29 9.80 -3.13
CA ASN A 182 -3.78 9.01 -4.27
C ASN A 182 -4.24 9.87 -5.47
N GLY A 183 -4.48 11.17 -5.27
CA GLY A 183 -4.93 12.11 -6.31
C GLY A 183 -3.85 12.55 -7.31
N SER A 184 -2.61 12.05 -7.18
CA SER A 184 -1.51 12.29 -8.12
C SER A 184 -1.24 11.11 -9.07
N SER A 185 -2.06 10.06 -9.03
CA SER A 185 -1.91 8.85 -9.86
C SER A 185 -3.02 8.64 -10.91
N ASP A 186 -3.97 9.57 -11.01
CA ASP A 186 -5.01 9.58 -12.05
C ASP A 186 -4.81 10.76 -13.01
N GLU A 187 -3.70 10.76 -13.76
CA GLU A 187 -3.55 11.40 -15.08
C GLU A 187 -2.83 10.46 -16.05
#